data_AF-A0A0D0V6D1-F1
#
_entry.id   AF-A0A0D0V6D1-F1
#
_cell.length_a   1.000
_cell.length_b   1.000
_cell.length_c   1.000
_cell.angle_alpha   90.00
_cell.angle_beta   90.00
_cell.angle_gamma   90.00
#
_symmetry.space_group_name_H-M   'P 1'
#
loop_
_entity.id
_entity.type
_entity.pdbx_description
1 polymer ?
#
loop_
_entity_poly.entity_id
_entity_poly.type
_entity_poly.pdbx_seq_one_letter_code
_entity_poly.pdbx_strand_id
1 'polypeptide(L)'
;MAILQQALAPFTLKGFYLLTWGTALGSNVYKTLSSYRIFRALPRQTFGTLQSHLTPLYFSFSSITTSALLLTHLYFHPSLISSPRVEPHWLTSEEGRQGLLIVAGLVPQVLNWLVVGPLANNVVFERHRLERVEGKEYDEANPSDAMNKVNKKFTTLHTVSSVLDTAALIALAGLGLVISM
;
A
#
# COMPACT_ATOMS: atom_id res chain seq x y z
N MET A 1 -28.78 5.90 -27.46
CA MET A 1 -27.34 6.11 -27.74
C MET A 1 -26.56 6.55 -26.49
N ALA A 2 -27.02 7.58 -25.76
CA ALA A 2 -26.31 8.11 -24.57
C ALA A 2 -26.13 7.10 -23.42
N ILE A 3 -27.14 6.30 -23.11
CA ILE A 3 -27.07 5.28 -22.03
C ILE A 3 -26.02 4.19 -22.35
N LEU A 4 -25.90 3.79 -23.62
CA LEU A 4 -24.93 2.78 -24.04
C LEU A 4 -23.49 3.32 -23.97
N GLN A 5 -23.28 4.59 -24.34
CA GLN A 5 -21.97 5.25 -24.20
C GLN A 5 -21.57 5.43 -22.72
N GLN A 6 -22.52 5.74 -21.83
CA GLN A 6 -22.28 5.79 -20.40
C GLN A 6 -21.96 4.41 -19.80
N ALA A 7 -22.68 3.37 -20.24
CA ALA A 7 -22.41 1.99 -19.81
C ALA A 7 -21.02 1.49 -20.25
N LEU A 8 -20.48 2.02 -21.35
CA LEU A 8 -19.14 1.69 -21.83
C LEU A 8 -18.02 2.57 -21.27
N ALA A 9 -18.35 3.67 -20.57
CA ALA A 9 -17.37 4.60 -20.02
C ALA A 9 -16.29 3.94 -19.15
N PRO A 10 -16.60 2.94 -18.28
CA PRO A 10 -15.61 2.18 -17.53
C PRO A 10 -14.56 1.46 -18.38
N PHE A 11 -14.92 1.06 -19.60
CA PHE A 11 -14.06 0.31 -20.52
C PHE A 11 -13.23 1.21 -21.44
N THR A 12 -13.31 2.53 -21.27
CA THR A 12 -12.38 3.47 -21.90
C THR A 12 -11.08 3.57 -21.10
N LEU A 13 -9.98 3.99 -21.71
CA LEU A 13 -8.72 4.20 -20.97
C LEU A 13 -8.88 5.25 -19.84
N LYS A 14 -9.75 6.25 -20.03
CA LYS A 14 -10.06 7.25 -18.99
C LYS A 14 -10.85 6.63 -17.83
N GLY A 15 -11.83 5.79 -18.15
CA GLY A 15 -12.57 5.01 -17.15
C GLY A 15 -11.65 4.06 -16.38
N PHE A 16 -10.76 3.37 -17.10
CA PHE A 16 -9.76 2.48 -16.50
C PHE A 16 -8.80 3.25 -15.57
N TYR A 17 -8.33 4.43 -15.96
CA TYR A 17 -7.54 5.31 -15.09
C TYR A 17 -8.31 5.64 -13.79
N LEU A 18 -9.57 6.06 -13.91
CA LEU A 18 -10.39 6.42 -12.76
C LEU A 18 -10.66 5.23 -11.84
N LEU A 19 -10.96 4.06 -12.42
CA LEU A 19 -11.18 2.83 -11.67
C LEU A 19 -9.92 2.37 -10.95
N THR A 20 -8.77 2.35 -11.63
CA THR A 20 -7.51 1.93 -10.99
C THR A 20 -7.11 2.87 -9.86
N TRP A 21 -7.26 4.19 -10.04
CA TRP A 21 -7.08 5.15 -8.95
C TRP A 21 -8.05 4.93 -7.79
N GLY A 22 -9.35 4.86 -8.07
CA GLY A 22 -10.39 4.70 -7.05
C GLY A 22 -10.26 3.38 -6.29
N THR A 23 -9.91 2.29 -6.99
CA THR A 23 -9.61 1.00 -6.39
C THR A 23 -8.36 1.06 -5.51
N ALA A 24 -7.26 1.67 -5.98
CA ALA A 24 -6.04 1.78 -5.17
C ALA A 24 -6.28 2.57 -3.87
N LEU A 25 -6.94 3.74 -3.97
CA LEU A 25 -7.30 4.56 -2.81
C LEU A 25 -8.28 3.83 -1.89
N GLY A 26 -9.34 3.26 -2.45
CA GLY A 26 -10.38 2.54 -1.72
C GLY A 26 -9.84 1.32 -0.97
N SER A 27 -8.96 0.54 -1.59
CA SER A 27 -8.30 -0.60 -0.95
C SER A 27 -7.44 -0.16 0.24
N ASN A 28 -6.72 0.96 0.13
CA ASN A 28 -5.90 1.47 1.23
C ASN A 28 -6.77 1.95 2.41
N VAL A 29 -7.81 2.74 2.14
CA VAL A 29 -8.78 3.17 3.16
C VAL A 29 -9.44 1.96 3.82
N TYR A 30 -9.92 1.00 3.02
CA TYR A 30 -10.55 -0.21 3.53
C TYR A 30 -9.60 -1.03 4.40
N LYS A 31 -8.36 -1.26 3.97
CA LYS A 31 -7.35 -1.98 4.75
C LYS A 31 -7.09 -1.32 6.09
N THR A 32 -7.01 0.01 6.13
CA THR A 32 -6.79 0.76 7.38
C THR A 32 -7.95 0.57 8.35
N LEU A 33 -9.19 0.77 7.89
CA LEU A 33 -10.38 0.66 8.74
C LEU A 33 -10.64 -0.79 9.19
N SER A 34 -10.54 -1.74 8.27
CA SER A 34 -10.77 -3.16 8.54
C SER A 34 -9.70 -3.72 9.48
N SER A 35 -8.42 -3.39 9.28
CA SER A 35 -7.34 -3.87 10.16
C SER A 35 -7.53 -3.43 11.60
N TYR A 36 -7.96 -2.18 11.83
CA TYR A 36 -8.30 -1.69 13.17
C TYR A 36 -9.46 -2.50 13.78
N ARG A 37 -10.55 -2.70 13.02
CA ARG A 37 -11.71 -3.44 13.53
C ARG A 37 -11.39 -4.90 13.83
N ILE A 38 -10.62 -5.56 12.98
CA ILE A 38 -10.20 -6.96 13.14
C ILE A 38 -9.27 -7.09 14.35
N PHE A 39 -8.30 -6.18 14.53
CA PHE A 39 -7.42 -6.17 15.70
C PHE A 39 -8.20 -6.09 17.03
N ARG A 40 -9.32 -5.35 17.03
CA ARG A 40 -10.21 -5.23 18.20
C ARG A 40 -11.14 -6.43 18.39
N ALA A 41 -11.32 -7.27 17.37
CA ALA A 41 -12.30 -8.35 17.36
C ALA A 41 -11.69 -9.74 17.60
N LEU A 42 -10.43 -9.95 17.21
CA LEU A 42 -9.78 -11.26 17.25
C LEU A 42 -8.72 -11.34 18.35
N PRO A 43 -8.50 -12.53 18.94
CA PRO A 43 -7.29 -12.81 19.71
C PRO A 43 -6.04 -12.50 18.88
N ARG A 44 -4.97 -12.02 19.52
CA ARG A 44 -3.78 -11.50 18.82
C ARG A 44 -3.09 -12.55 17.94
N GLN A 45 -3.02 -13.81 18.38
CA GLN A 45 -2.45 -14.88 17.55
C GLN A 45 -3.30 -15.10 16.29
N THR A 46 -4.62 -15.17 16.42
CA THR A 46 -5.53 -15.28 15.28
C THR A 46 -5.44 -14.08 14.34
N PHE A 47 -5.34 -12.86 14.89
CA PHE A 47 -5.09 -11.64 14.12
C PHE A 47 -3.77 -11.72 13.36
N GLY A 48 -2.68 -12.14 14.01
CA GLY A 48 -1.36 -12.28 13.40
C GLY A 48 -1.36 -13.27 12.23
N THR A 49 -1.99 -14.43 12.42
CA THR A 49 -2.17 -15.44 11.35
C THR A 49 -3.00 -14.89 10.21
N LEU A 50 -4.13 -14.22 10.49
CA LEU A 50 -4.94 -13.62 9.44
C LEU A 50 -4.16 -12.56 8.65
N GLN A 51 -3.41 -11.71 9.34
CA GLN A 51 -2.61 -10.66 8.71
C GLN A 51 -1.45 -11.21 7.86
N SER A 52 -0.85 -12.34 8.24
CA SER A 52 0.23 -12.94 7.44
C SER A 52 -0.26 -13.39 6.05
N HIS A 53 -1.55 -13.67 5.90
CA HIS A 53 -2.19 -13.97 4.62
C HIS A 53 -2.73 -12.73 3.90
N LEU A 54 -3.37 -11.80 4.62
CA LEU A 54 -4.00 -10.62 4.00
C LEU A 54 -2.98 -9.55 3.59
N THR A 55 -1.93 -9.35 4.37
CA THR A 55 -0.97 -8.26 4.15
C THR A 55 -0.22 -8.41 2.81
N PRO A 56 0.32 -9.59 2.44
CA PRO A 56 0.95 -9.77 1.13
C PRO A 56 -0.02 -9.60 -0.03
N LEU A 57 -1.27 -10.07 0.13
CA LEU A 57 -2.31 -9.93 -0.90
C LEU A 57 -2.69 -8.46 -1.11
N TYR A 58 -2.86 -7.70 -0.03
CA TYR A 58 -3.14 -6.28 -0.09
C TYR A 58 -2.02 -5.52 -0.80
N PHE A 59 -0.75 -5.69 -0.38
CA PHE A 59 0.34 -4.93 -0.96
C PHE A 59 0.65 -5.34 -2.41
N SER A 60 0.48 -6.60 -2.79
CA SER A 60 0.60 -7.03 -4.18
C SER A 60 -0.51 -6.42 -5.05
N PHE A 61 -1.76 -6.51 -4.60
CA PHE A 61 -2.90 -5.96 -5.30
C PHE A 61 -2.79 -4.44 -5.49
N SER A 62 -2.46 -3.72 -4.41
CA SER A 62 -2.24 -2.28 -4.45
C SER A 62 -1.08 -1.92 -5.40
N SER A 63 0.06 -2.61 -5.31
CA SER A 63 1.22 -2.35 -6.19
C SER A 63 0.87 -2.56 -7.66
N ILE A 64 0.16 -3.65 -8.01
CA ILE A 64 -0.26 -3.92 -9.38
C ILE A 64 -1.26 -2.86 -9.86
N THR A 65 -2.23 -2.51 -9.03
CA THR A 65 -3.27 -1.54 -9.38
C THR A 65 -2.69 -0.13 -9.56
N THR A 66 -1.81 0.32 -8.66
CA THR A 66 -1.13 1.61 -8.78
C THR A 66 -0.09 1.61 -9.92
N SER A 67 0.51 0.46 -10.25
CA SER A 67 1.35 0.34 -11.46
C SER A 67 0.51 0.50 -12.73
N ALA A 68 -0.68 -0.12 -12.80
CA ALA A 68 -1.60 0.04 -13.92
C ALA A 68 -2.05 1.52 -14.07
N LEU A 69 -2.31 2.19 -12.95
CA LEU A 69 -2.58 3.62 -12.92
C LEU A 69 -1.41 4.43 -13.49
N LEU A 70 -0.17 4.16 -13.06
CA LEU A 70 1.02 4.85 -13.55
C LEU A 70 1.24 4.62 -15.05
N LEU A 71 1.10 3.39 -15.53
CA LEU A 71 1.25 3.07 -16.95
C LEU A 71 0.19 3.79 -17.80
N THR A 72 -1.05 3.85 -17.30
CA THR A 72 -2.13 4.58 -17.98
C THR A 72 -1.88 6.10 -17.96
N HIS A 73 -1.35 6.64 -16.87
CA HIS A 73 -0.92 8.04 -16.77
C HIS A 73 0.15 8.38 -17.81
N LEU A 74 1.18 7.57 -17.89
CA LEU A 74 2.28 7.75 -18.84
C LEU A 74 1.84 7.56 -20.30
N TYR A 75 0.84 6.72 -20.54
CA TYR A 75 0.21 6.59 -21.86
C TYR A 75 -0.46 7.90 -22.31
N PHE A 76 -1.16 8.59 -21.40
CA PHE A 76 -1.76 9.90 -21.72
C PHE A 76 -0.74 11.04 -21.80
N HIS A 77 0.41 10.89 -21.13
CA HIS A 77 1.42 11.93 -20.98
C HIS A 77 2.82 11.45 -21.40
N PRO A 78 3.02 11.04 -22.68
CA PRO A 78 4.28 10.45 -23.13
C PRO A 78 5.48 11.41 -23.03
N SER A 79 5.24 12.73 -23.03
CA SER A 79 6.29 13.74 -22.84
C SER A 79 6.98 13.67 -21.47
N LEU A 80 6.38 13.00 -20.49
CA LEU A 80 7.03 12.72 -19.20
C LEU A 80 8.15 11.66 -19.31
N ILE A 81 8.12 10.81 -20.34
CA ILE A 81 9.18 9.82 -20.57
C ILE A 81 10.17 10.34 -21.61
N SER A 82 9.65 10.69 -22.78
CA SER A 82 10.45 11.09 -23.93
C SER A 82 9.60 11.88 -24.91
N SER A 83 10.09 13.03 -25.33
CA SER A 83 9.50 13.82 -26.40
C SER A 83 10.60 14.39 -27.29
N PRO A 84 10.42 14.38 -28.62
CA PRO A 84 11.40 14.97 -29.54
C PRO A 84 11.53 16.50 -29.41
N ARG A 85 10.59 17.16 -28.73
CA ARG A 85 10.47 18.62 -28.70
C ARG A 85 10.57 19.23 -27.31
N VAL A 86 10.37 18.42 -26.26
CA VAL A 86 10.31 18.88 -24.88
C VAL A 86 11.00 17.86 -24.00
N GLU A 87 11.90 18.29 -23.13
CA GLU A 87 12.51 17.41 -22.14
C GLU A 87 11.50 16.95 -21.07
N PRO A 88 11.69 15.78 -20.44
CA PRO A 88 10.85 15.32 -19.34
C PRO A 88 10.66 16.36 -18.23
N HIS A 89 9.42 16.72 -17.97
CA HIS A 89 9.05 17.87 -17.13
C HIS A 89 8.22 17.48 -15.91
N TRP A 90 8.69 16.46 -15.17
CA TRP A 90 7.98 15.89 -14.01
C TRP A 90 7.67 16.91 -12.90
N LEU A 91 8.57 17.87 -12.65
CA LEU A 91 8.42 18.83 -11.56
C LEU A 91 7.66 20.10 -11.96
N THR A 92 7.60 20.39 -13.25
CA THR A 92 7.17 21.70 -13.76
C THR A 92 5.80 21.68 -14.43
N SER A 93 5.28 20.51 -14.85
CA SER A 93 3.93 20.40 -15.38
C SER A 93 2.93 19.82 -14.39
N GLU A 94 1.64 20.00 -14.65
CA GLU A 94 0.56 19.45 -13.83
C GLU A 94 0.55 17.92 -13.87
N GLU A 95 0.66 17.36 -15.07
CA GLU A 95 0.69 15.93 -15.32
C GLU A 95 1.94 15.29 -14.71
N GLY A 96 3.06 16.01 -14.68
CA GLY A 96 4.26 15.60 -13.99
C GLY A 96 4.04 15.48 -12.48
N ARG A 97 3.44 16.50 -11.85
CA ARG A 97 3.10 16.49 -10.42
C ARG A 97 2.10 15.39 -10.06
N GLN A 98 1.09 15.16 -10.91
CA GLN A 98 0.17 14.03 -10.78
C GLN A 98 0.92 12.69 -10.87
N GLY A 99 1.84 12.54 -11.83
CA GLY A 99 2.70 11.37 -11.98
C GLY A 99 3.57 11.12 -10.73
N LEU A 100 4.13 12.18 -10.14
CA LEU A 100 4.90 12.08 -8.90
C LEU A 100 4.05 11.64 -7.71
N LEU A 101 2.78 12.05 -7.63
CA LEU A 101 1.85 11.54 -6.60
C LEU A 101 1.55 10.04 -6.80
N ILE A 102 1.39 9.57 -8.05
CA ILE A 102 1.24 8.15 -8.34
C ILE A 102 2.49 7.37 -7.90
N VAL A 103 3.68 7.87 -8.23
CA VAL A 103 4.97 7.26 -7.83
C VAL A 103 5.14 7.26 -6.30
N ALA A 104 4.77 8.36 -5.64
CA ALA A 104 4.78 8.46 -4.18
C ALA A 104 3.76 7.52 -3.51
N GLY A 105 2.71 7.11 -4.22
CA GLY A 105 1.81 6.03 -3.84
C GLY A 105 2.41 4.63 -4.06
N LEU A 106 3.01 4.42 -5.23
CA LEU A 106 3.50 3.11 -5.69
C LEU A 106 4.73 2.62 -4.92
N VAL A 107 5.74 3.48 -4.77
CA VAL A 107 7.02 3.08 -4.17
C VAL A 107 6.85 2.53 -2.75
N PRO A 108 6.10 3.18 -1.84
CA PRO A 108 5.86 2.62 -0.51
C PRO A 108 5.12 1.29 -0.51
N GLN A 109 4.15 1.11 -1.42
CA GLN A 109 3.42 -0.15 -1.56
C GLN A 109 4.33 -1.30 -2.01
N VAL A 110 5.21 -1.04 -3.00
CA VAL A 110 6.19 -2.02 -3.50
C VAL A 110 7.21 -2.37 -2.42
N LEU A 111 7.72 -1.36 -1.68
CA LEU A 111 8.63 -1.60 -0.56
C LEU A 111 7.97 -2.45 0.53
N ASN A 112 6.70 -2.19 0.84
CA ASN A 112 5.95 -3.01 1.76
C ASN A 112 5.73 -4.44 1.25
N TRP A 113 5.42 -4.59 -0.04
CA TRP A 113 5.20 -5.91 -0.64
C TRP A 113 6.47 -6.77 -0.63
N LEU A 114 7.58 -6.20 -1.11
CA LEU A 114 8.79 -6.97 -1.45
C LEU A 114 9.85 -6.98 -0.34
N VAL A 115 9.81 -6.01 0.58
CA VAL A 115 10.87 -5.83 1.59
C VAL A 115 10.30 -5.87 3.00
N VAL A 116 9.48 -4.89 3.39
CA VAL A 116 9.10 -4.70 4.79
C VAL A 116 8.12 -5.78 5.27
N GLY A 117 7.13 -6.13 4.46
CA GLY A 117 6.15 -7.17 4.76
C GLY A 117 6.78 -8.55 5.00
N PRO A 118 7.61 -9.06 4.06
CA PRO A 118 8.33 -10.33 4.26
C PRO A 118 9.23 -10.32 5.51
N LEU A 119 9.94 -9.23 5.78
CA LEU A 119 10.76 -9.08 6.98
C LEU A 119 9.91 -9.11 8.25
N ALA A 120 8.78 -8.41 8.27
CA ALA A 120 7.87 -8.39 9.42
C ALA A 120 7.26 -9.78 9.69
N ASN A 121 6.84 -10.50 8.64
CA ASN A 121 6.32 -11.86 8.77
C ASN A 121 7.35 -12.83 9.37
N ASN A 122 8.61 -12.74 8.94
CA ASN A 122 9.69 -13.55 9.52
C ASN A 122 9.86 -13.29 11.02
N VAL A 123 9.75 -12.04 11.45
CA VAL A 123 9.83 -11.66 12.87
C VAL A 123 8.63 -12.17 13.66
N VAL A 124 7.43 -12.19 13.07
CA VAL A 124 6.24 -12.79 13.70
C VAL A 124 6.43 -14.30 13.90
N PHE A 125 6.98 -15.02 12.92
CA PHE A 125 7.30 -16.44 13.07
C PHE A 125 8.36 -16.68 14.15
N GLU A 126 9.39 -15.85 14.21
CA GLU A 126 10.42 -15.89 15.24
C GLU A 126 9.82 -15.66 16.63
N ARG A 127 8.91 -14.68 16.77
CA ARG A 127 8.18 -14.40 18.01
C ARG A 127 7.33 -15.58 18.45
N HIS A 128 6.53 -16.17 17.55
CA HIS A 128 5.72 -17.35 17.86
C HIS A 128 6.56 -18.57 18.25
N ARG A 129 7.77 -18.71 17.70
CA ARG A 129 8.69 -19.75 18.12
C ARG A 129 9.17 -19.52 19.56
N LEU A 130 9.55 -18.28 19.90
CA LEU A 130 9.97 -17.93 21.26
C LEU A 130 8.83 -18.10 22.27
N GLU A 131 7.61 -17.71 21.92
CA GLU A 131 6.42 -17.90 22.78
C GLU A 131 6.25 -19.37 23.17
N ARG A 132 6.42 -20.29 22.20
CA ARG A 132 6.33 -21.75 22.46
C ARG A 132 7.50 -22.29 23.28
N VAL A 133 8.71 -21.78 23.06
CA VAL A 133 9.92 -22.26 23.77
C VAL A 133 9.94 -21.77 25.22
N GLU A 134 9.56 -20.52 25.45
CA GLU A 134 9.56 -19.90 26.77
C GLU A 134 8.29 -20.19 27.56
N GLY A 135 7.22 -20.64 26.90
CA GLY A 135 5.92 -20.86 27.52
C GLY A 135 5.28 -19.56 28.01
N LYS A 136 5.65 -18.42 27.39
CA LYS A 136 5.23 -17.06 27.76
C LYS A 136 4.79 -16.30 26.53
N GLU A 137 3.72 -15.52 26.66
CA GLU A 137 3.35 -14.56 25.61
C GLU A 137 4.36 -13.40 25.53
N TYR A 138 4.45 -12.78 24.36
CA TYR A 138 5.45 -11.75 24.08
C TYR A 138 5.31 -10.49 24.95
N ASP A 139 4.13 -10.23 25.52
CA ASP A 139 3.84 -9.07 26.37
C ASP A 139 3.60 -9.42 27.84
N GLU A 140 3.93 -10.65 28.25
CA GLU A 140 3.97 -11.00 29.66
C GLU A 140 5.00 -10.15 30.42
N ALA A 141 4.77 -10.00 31.74
CA ALA A 141 5.69 -9.30 32.61
C ALA A 141 7.07 -9.96 32.63
N ASN A 142 8.12 -9.13 32.61
CA ASN A 142 9.53 -9.56 32.58
C ASN A 142 9.87 -10.47 31.38
N PRO A 143 9.69 -9.99 30.14
CA PRO A 143 10.07 -10.74 28.94
C PRO A 143 11.58 -10.99 28.92
N SER A 144 12.00 -12.13 28.35
CA SER A 144 13.42 -12.45 28.18
C SER A 144 14.11 -11.41 27.28
N ASP A 145 15.45 -11.32 27.36
CA ASP A 145 16.21 -10.45 26.45
C ASP A 145 16.00 -10.81 24.98
N ALA A 146 15.82 -12.10 24.69
CA ALA A 146 15.51 -12.60 23.35
C ALA A 146 14.12 -12.12 22.89
N MET A 147 13.11 -12.23 23.75
CA MET A 147 11.75 -11.76 23.46
C MET A 147 11.72 -10.24 23.27
N ASN A 148 12.41 -9.48 24.13
CA ASN A 148 12.56 -8.02 23.99
C ASN A 148 13.16 -7.61 22.65
N LYS A 149 14.22 -8.31 22.21
CA LYS A 149 14.89 -8.05 20.93
C LYS A 149 13.93 -8.27 19.76
N VAL A 150 13.17 -9.36 19.77
CA VAL A 150 12.20 -9.69 18.71
C VAL A 150 11.02 -8.72 18.72
N ASN A 151 10.50 -8.35 19.90
CA ASN A 151 9.45 -7.34 20.04
C ASN A 151 9.87 -5.98 19.49
N LYS A 152 11.08 -5.53 19.81
CA LYS A 152 11.62 -4.27 19.28
C LYS A 152 11.71 -4.32 17.75
N LYS A 153 12.23 -5.41 17.20
CA LYS A 153 12.34 -5.62 15.75
C LYS A 153 10.96 -5.62 15.08
N PHE A 154 9.98 -6.28 15.68
CA PHE A 154 8.59 -6.30 15.20
C PHE A 154 8.01 -4.89 15.18
N THR A 155 8.11 -4.15 16.29
CA THR A 155 7.59 -2.78 16.40
C THR A 155 8.22 -1.88 15.36
N THR A 156 9.54 -1.93 15.17
CA THR A 156 10.23 -1.12 14.15
C THR A 156 9.70 -1.43 12.74
N LEU A 157 9.64 -2.70 12.34
CA LEU A 157 9.17 -3.07 11.00
C LEU A 157 7.68 -2.74 10.81
N HIS A 158 6.85 -2.96 11.81
CA HIS A 158 5.43 -2.62 11.77
C HIS A 158 5.20 -1.11 11.63
N THR A 159 5.95 -0.29 12.37
CA THR A 159 5.88 1.17 12.26
C THR A 159 6.35 1.65 10.88
N VAL A 160 7.48 1.15 10.38
CA VAL A 160 7.96 1.48 9.03
C VAL A 160 6.90 1.11 7.99
N SER A 161 6.33 -0.09 8.08
CA SER A 161 5.29 -0.55 7.16
C SER A 161 4.07 0.36 7.17
N SER A 162 3.62 0.76 8.36
CA SER A 162 2.47 1.64 8.56
C SER A 162 2.74 3.06 8.03
N VAL A 163 3.94 3.61 8.23
CA VAL A 163 4.31 4.93 7.69
C VAL A 163 4.33 4.91 6.16
N LEU A 164 4.90 3.87 5.56
CA LEU A 164 4.89 3.69 4.11
C LEU A 164 3.47 3.60 3.55
N ASP A 165 2.59 2.83 4.20
CA ASP A 165 1.21 2.66 3.76
C ASP A 165 0.37 3.94 3.91
N THR A 166 0.60 4.71 4.98
CA THR A 166 -0.01 6.03 5.18
C THR A 166 0.51 7.06 4.17
N ALA A 167 1.81 7.05 3.85
CA ALA A 167 2.36 7.93 2.83
C ALA A 167 1.69 7.65 1.46
N ALA A 168 1.47 6.37 1.14
CA ALA A 168 0.76 5.99 -0.07
C ALA A 168 -0.71 6.46 -0.07
N LEU A 169 -1.40 6.37 1.08
CA LEU A 169 -2.76 6.89 1.24
C LEU A 169 -2.83 8.39 0.95
N ILE A 170 -1.93 9.16 1.56
CA ILE A 170 -1.87 10.63 1.39
C ILE A 170 -1.60 10.98 -0.07
N ALA A 171 -0.66 10.28 -0.72
CA ALA A 171 -0.32 10.52 -2.12
C ALA A 171 -1.50 10.24 -3.07
N LEU A 172 -2.19 9.11 -2.89
CA LEU A 172 -3.34 8.74 -3.72
C LEU A 172 -4.56 9.65 -3.47
N ALA A 173 -4.80 10.06 -2.22
CA ALA A 173 -5.85 11.03 -1.90
C ALA A 173 -5.51 12.41 -2.49
N GLY A 174 -4.25 12.85 -2.36
CA GLY A 174 -3.75 14.09 -2.96
C GLY A 174 -3.89 14.11 -4.48
N LEU A 175 -3.65 12.98 -5.16
CA LEU A 175 -3.90 12.86 -6.59
C LEU A 175 -5.36 13.14 -6.95
N GLY A 176 -6.31 12.59 -6.18
CA GLY A 176 -7.74 12.86 -6.38
C GLY A 176 -8.09 14.33 -6.23
N LEU A 177 -7.53 15.00 -5.23
CA LEU A 177 -7.74 16.44 -5.03
C LEU A 177 -7.17 17.26 -6.19
N VAL A 178 -5.95 16.95 -6.65
CA VAL A 178 -5.31 17.65 -7.77
C VAL A 178 -6.09 17.47 -9.07
N ILE A 179 -6.62 16.28 -9.36
CA ILE A 179 -7.43 16.03 -10.57
C ILE A 179 -8.80 16.73 -10.50
N SER A 180 -9.32 17.01 -9.30
CA SER A 180 -10.65 17.62 -9.11
C SER A 180 -10.68 19.15 -9.18
N MET A 181 -9.50 19.79 -9.18
CA MET A 181 -9.34 21.25 -9.26
C MET A 181 -9.20 21.70 -10.71
#